data_AF-A0A5K0WXJ5-F1
#
_entry.id   AF-A0A5K0WXJ5-F1
#
_cell.length_a   1.000
_cell.length_b   1.000
_cell.length_c   1.000
_cell.angle_alpha   90.00
_cell.angle_beta   90.00
_cell.angle_gamma   90.00
#
_symmetry.space_group_name_H-M   'P 1'
#
loop_
_entity.id
_entity.type
_entity.pdbx_description
1 polymer ?
#
loop_
_entity_poly.entity_id
_entity_poly.type
_entity_poly.pdbx_seq_one_letter_code
_entity_poly.pdbx_strand_id
1 'polypeptide(L)' 'MAMGRGSAFLALVALCVVAHFSSGHAATYVVGDSRGWTFNVDKWPVGKTFRAGDVL' A
#
# COMPACT_ATOMS: atom_id res chain seq x y z
N MET A 1 1.60 -25.93 -35.60
CA MET A 1 0.88 -24.99 -34.71
C MET A 1 1.34 -25.22 -33.27
N ALA A 2 2.49 -24.67 -32.87
CA ALA A 2 3.03 -24.80 -31.50
C ALA A 2 3.11 -23.45 -30.76
N MET A 3 2.83 -22.35 -31.47
CA MET A 3 3.02 -20.97 -31.00
C MET A 3 2.00 -20.52 -29.94
N GLY A 4 0.80 -21.13 -29.88
CA GLY A 4 -0.25 -20.74 -28.92
C GLY A 4 0.00 -21.19 -27.48
N ARG A 5 0.75 -22.28 -27.26
CA ARG A 5 0.95 -22.85 -25.92
C ARG A 5 1.98 -22.08 -25.12
N GLY A 6 3.10 -21.69 -25.73
CA GLY A 6 4.16 -20.91 -25.07
C GLY A 6 3.69 -19.52 -24.63
N SER A 7 2.93 -18.82 -25.47
CA SER A 7 2.39 -17.50 -25.13
C SER A 7 1.37 -17.54 -23.99
N ALA A 8 0.55 -18.59 -23.90
CA ALA A 8 -0.39 -18.75 -22.79
C ALA A 8 0.31 -18.92 -21.43
N PHE A 9 1.41 -19.68 -21.39
CA PHE A 9 2.23 -19.82 -20.18
C PHE A 9 2.90 -18.52 -19.78
N LEU A 10 3.46 -17.77 -20.73
CA LEU A 10 4.09 -16.46 -20.46
C LEU A 10 3.07 -15.45 -19.93
N ALA A 11 1.86 -15.42 -20.50
CA ALA A 11 0.78 -14.56 -20.02
C ALA A 11 0.35 -14.92 -18.59
N LEU A 12 0.26 -16.21 -18.26
CA LEU A 12 -0.09 -16.67 -16.91
C LEU A 12 0.99 -16.26 -15.89
N VAL A 13 2.27 -16.46 -16.21
CA VAL A 13 3.39 -16.06 -15.35
C VAL A 13 3.39 -14.55 -15.13
N ALA A 14 3.19 -13.75 -16.18
CA ALA A 14 3.09 -12.30 -16.07
C ALA A 14 1.92 -11.86 -15.18
N LEU A 15 0.76 -12.50 -15.31
CA LEU A 15 -0.41 -12.21 -14.47
C LEU A 15 -0.15 -12.56 -12.99
N CYS A 16 0.46 -13.70 -12.71
CA CYS A 16 0.84 -14.08 -11.35
C CYS A 16 1.82 -13.05 -10.75
N VAL A 17 2.82 -12.64 -11.52
CA VAL A 17 3.80 -11.64 -11.10
C VAL A 17 3.11 -10.31 -10.77
N VAL A 18 2.21 -9.82 -11.62
CA VAL A 18 1.42 -8.59 -11.37
C VAL A 18 0.51 -8.74 -10.14
N ALA A 19 -0.10 -9.90 -9.94
CA ALA A 19 -0.95 -10.15 -8.77
C ALA A 19 -0.17 -10.22 -7.45
N HIS A 20 1.11 -10.61 -7.49
CA HIS A 20 2.00 -10.65 -6.33
C HIS A 20 2.70 -9.32 -6.04
N PHE A 21 2.64 -8.34 -6.94
CA PHE A 21 3.06 -6.98 -6.65
C PHE A 21 2.02 -6.31 -5.75
N SER A 22 2.17 -6.49 -4.44
CA SER A 22 1.50 -5.65 -3.45
C SER A 22 2.07 -4.24 -3.58
N SER A 23 1.35 -3.35 -4.25
CA SER A 23 1.62 -1.91 -4.17
C SER A 23 1.56 -1.50 -2.71
N GLY A 24 2.71 -1.11 -2.14
CA GLY A 24 2.76 -0.54 -0.79
C GLY A 24 2.03 0.79 -0.83
N HIS A 25 0.75 0.81 -0.43
CA HIS A 25 0.02 2.05 -0.25
C HIS A 25 0.58 2.78 0.97
N ALA A 26 1.12 3.97 0.75
CA ALA A 26 1.40 4.93 1.80
C ALA A 26 0.08 5.38 2.45
N ALA A 27 0.03 5.34 3.77
CA ALA A 27 -1.10 5.89 4.52
C ALA A 27 -0.92 7.40 4.72
N THR A 28 -2.03 8.13 4.63
CA THR A 28 -2.09 9.53 5.05
C THR A 28 -2.84 9.60 6.38
N TYR A 29 -2.18 10.14 7.40
CA TYR A 29 -2.78 10.39 8.69
C TYR A 29 -2.98 11.89 8.86
N VAL A 30 -4.10 12.31 9.43
CA VAL A 30 -4.32 13.72 9.77
C VAL A 30 -3.94 13.91 11.22
N VAL A 31 -2.93 14.74 11.51
CA VAL A 31 -2.54 14.97 12.90
C VAL A 31 -3.67 15.58 13.71
N GLY A 32 -3.98 14.94 14.85
CA GLY A 32 -5.07 15.34 15.73
C GLY A 32 -6.46 14.87 15.28
N ASP A 33 -6.54 14.09 14.20
CA ASP A 33 -7.78 13.59 13.60
C ASP A 33 -8.79 14.76 13.40
N SER A 34 -10.00 14.66 13.94
CA SER A 34 -11.02 15.72 13.83
C SER A 34 -10.70 16.99 14.63
N ARG A 35 -9.77 16.93 15.60
CA ARG A 35 -9.37 18.09 16.43
C ARG A 35 -8.30 18.94 15.77
N GLY A 36 -7.65 18.43 14.72
CA GLY A 36 -6.57 19.11 14.02
C GLY A 36 -5.32 19.34 14.86
N TRP A 37 -4.42 20.18 14.35
CA TRP A 37 -3.16 20.50 15.01
C TRP A 37 -3.36 21.55 16.11
N THR A 38 -3.40 21.09 17.35
CA THR A 38 -3.63 21.93 18.55
C THR A 38 -2.91 21.35 19.78
N PHE A 39 -2.99 22.03 20.93
CA PHE A 39 -2.43 21.57 22.20
C PHE A 39 -3.03 20.22 22.62
N ASN A 40 -2.25 19.42 23.37
CA ASN A 40 -2.64 18.10 23.87
C ASN A 40 -2.91 17.04 22.77
N VAL A 41 -2.13 17.08 21.68
CA VAL A 41 -2.11 16.07 20.61
C VAL A 41 -1.11 14.92 20.86
N ASP A 42 -0.43 14.92 22.01
CA ASP A 42 0.59 13.94 22.41
C ASP A 42 0.07 12.49 22.44
N LYS A 43 -1.23 12.28 22.69
CA LYS A 43 -1.86 10.96 22.67
C LYS A 43 -2.36 10.52 21.30
N TRP A 44 -2.30 11.37 20.28
CA TRP A 44 -2.77 11.04 18.93
C TRP A 44 -2.06 9.84 18.28
N PRO A 45 -0.73 9.62 18.46
CA PRO A 45 -0.05 8.46 17.91
C PRO A 45 -0.47 7.12 18.52
N VAL A 46 -1.16 7.12 19.68
CA VAL A 46 -1.45 5.90 20.45
C VAL A 46 -2.36 4.98 19.63
N GLY A 47 -1.90 3.75 19.40
CA GLY A 47 -2.61 2.73 18.63
C GLY A 47 -2.45 2.84 17.11
N LYS A 48 -1.68 3.80 16.59
CA LYS A 48 -1.38 3.93 15.15
C LYS A 48 -0.04 3.25 14.81
N THR A 49 0.07 2.69 13.61
CA THR A 49 1.32 2.08 13.11
C THR A 49 1.79 2.87 11.90
N PHE A 50 2.92 3.55 12.04
CA PHE A 50 3.54 4.30 10.94
C PHE A 50 4.54 3.40 10.20
N ARG A 51 4.51 3.49 8.88
CA ARG A 51 5.42 2.80 7.97
C ARG A 51 6.20 3.82 7.16
N ALA A 52 7.36 3.42 6.67
CA ALA A 52 8.14 4.28 5.78
C ALA A 52 7.33 4.58 4.51
N GLY A 53 7.21 5.87 4.17
CA GLY A 53 6.39 6.35 3.06
C GLY A 53 5.06 6.96 3.49
N ASP A 54 4.61 6.75 4.73
CA ASP A 54 3.39 7.39 5.25
C ASP A 54 3.56 8.91 5.40
N VAL A 55 2.44 9.64 5.27
CA VAL A 55 2.36 11.11 5.39
C VAL A 55 1.50 11.46 6.61
N LEU A 56 1.90 12.51 7.33
CA LEU A 56 1.23 13.06 8.52
C LEU A 56 0.69 14.47 8.22
#